data_AF-A0A7L4M6D2-F1
#
_entry.id   AF-A0A7L4M6D2-F1
#
_cell.length_a   1.000
_cell.length_b   1.000
_cell.length_c   1.000
_cell.angle_alpha   90.00
_cell.angle_beta   90.00
_cell.angle_gamma   90.00
#
_symmetry.space_group_name_H-M   'P 1'
#
loop_
_entity.id
_entity.type
_entity.pdbx_description
1 polymer ?
#
loop_
_entity_poly.entity_id
_entity_poly.type
_entity_poly.pdbx_seq_one_letter_code
_entity_poly.pdbx_strand_id
1 'polypeptide(L)'
;CCPGRRPACLSTGWRPDGSHGPCYCDQACARTLDCCHDYAEACPVVPCVVSEWSAWSGCAEPCKTTYRVRRRQVIQEPRNGGESCPPLEERAGCVEYWTQQGTECKQSLIPALITTGGFGKARKKRAAADGNERAGYCVEFQLVAITPGCLQSQHSYTHWMQYLREGHTVCVECQHPALDSRSLHCYGDGSGSKKNQLLHWQAVGNPRCKGTWKRIRQLDACSCPSVHSFLFI
;
A
#
# COMPACT_ATOMS: atom_id res chain seq x y z
N CYS A 1 28.95 -24.08 -14.73
CA CYS A 1 28.50 -23.59 -13.41
C CYS A 1 27.26 -24.36 -12.99
N CYS A 2 27.35 -25.10 -11.89
CA CYS A 2 26.21 -25.84 -11.39
C CYS A 2 25.37 -25.01 -10.41
N PRO A 3 24.04 -25.02 -10.51
CA PRO A 3 23.17 -24.40 -9.52
C PRO A 3 23.13 -25.23 -8.24
N GLY A 4 23.10 -24.56 -7.09
CA GLY A 4 23.10 -25.19 -5.77
C GLY A 4 24.40 -25.93 -5.44
N ARG A 5 24.33 -26.91 -4.51
CA ARG A 5 25.44 -27.82 -4.19
C ARG A 5 25.32 -29.07 -5.07
N ARG A 6 26.31 -29.33 -5.92
CA ARG A 6 26.32 -30.47 -6.83
C ARG A 6 27.65 -31.21 -6.77
N PRO A 7 27.69 -32.39 -6.12
CA PRO A 7 28.90 -33.22 -6.05
C PRO A 7 29.47 -33.61 -7.42
N ALA A 8 28.62 -33.68 -8.45
CA ALA A 8 29.04 -33.97 -9.83
C ALA A 8 29.74 -32.79 -10.52
N CYS A 9 29.66 -31.57 -9.97
CA CYS A 9 30.34 -30.38 -10.50
C CYS A 9 31.76 -30.25 -9.94
N LEU A 10 32.46 -31.39 -9.91
CA LEU A 10 33.82 -31.51 -9.44
C LEU A 10 34.78 -31.33 -10.63
N SER A 11 35.84 -30.57 -10.40
CA SER A 11 37.00 -30.44 -11.28
C SER A 11 38.28 -30.69 -10.48
N THR A 12 39.42 -30.70 -11.15
CA THR A 12 40.75 -30.73 -10.51
C THR A 12 41.49 -29.46 -10.91
N GLY A 13 42.03 -28.73 -9.94
CA GLY A 13 42.74 -27.49 -10.20
C GLY A 13 43.24 -26.83 -8.93
N TRP A 14 43.66 -25.58 -9.06
CA TRP A 14 44.07 -24.76 -7.93
C TRP A 14 42.86 -24.25 -7.15
N ARG A 15 42.99 -24.22 -5.84
CA ARG A 15 42.04 -23.60 -4.92
C ARG A 15 42.55 -22.22 -4.48
N PRO A 16 41.67 -21.33 -3.96
CA PRO A 16 42.08 -20.02 -3.46
C PRO A 16 43.09 -20.04 -2.31
N ASP A 17 43.21 -21.15 -1.58
CA ASP A 17 44.20 -21.35 -0.51
C ASP A 17 45.60 -21.76 -1.03
N GLY A 18 45.78 -21.85 -2.35
CA GLY A 18 47.03 -22.26 -2.98
C GLY A 18 47.24 -23.77 -3.04
N SER A 19 46.28 -24.59 -2.61
CA SER A 19 46.35 -26.05 -2.76
C SER A 19 45.90 -26.49 -4.16
N HIS A 20 46.51 -27.56 -4.67
CA HIS A 20 46.13 -28.17 -5.94
C HIS A 20 45.42 -29.50 -5.68
N GLY A 21 44.23 -29.69 -6.23
CA GLY A 21 43.43 -30.88 -5.97
C GLY A 21 41.98 -30.79 -6.45
N PRO A 22 41.07 -31.62 -5.91
CA PRO A 22 39.66 -31.57 -6.27
C PRO A 22 39.06 -30.20 -5.90
N CYS A 23 38.29 -29.57 -6.76
CA CYS A 23 37.62 -28.30 -6.51
C CYS A 23 36.23 -28.29 -7.17
N TYR A 24 35.31 -27.43 -6.74
CA TYR A 24 33.93 -27.44 -7.21
C TYR A 24 33.59 -26.17 -8.00
N CYS A 25 32.81 -26.34 -9.07
CA CYS A 25 32.26 -25.24 -9.88
C CYS A 25 30.74 -25.13 -9.73
N ASP A 26 30.26 -25.18 -8.49
CA ASP A 26 28.85 -25.06 -8.12
C ASP A 26 28.57 -23.78 -7.30
N GLN A 27 27.30 -23.44 -7.10
CA GLN A 27 26.91 -22.20 -6.41
C GLN A 27 27.18 -22.24 -4.89
N ALA A 28 27.34 -23.44 -4.32
CA ALA A 28 27.62 -23.60 -2.89
C ALA A 28 29.11 -23.47 -2.57
N CYS A 29 30.01 -23.62 -3.57
CA CYS A 29 31.44 -23.70 -3.36
C CYS A 29 32.03 -22.54 -2.57
N ALA A 30 31.50 -21.33 -2.76
CA ALA A 30 31.99 -20.12 -2.07
C ALA A 30 31.68 -20.17 -0.57
N ARG A 31 30.56 -20.80 -0.19
CA ARG A 31 30.16 -20.99 1.21
C ARG A 31 30.92 -22.17 1.85
N THR A 32 31.27 -23.19 1.08
CA THR A 32 32.05 -24.35 1.54
C THR A 32 33.56 -24.17 1.43
N LEU A 33 34.01 -23.06 0.83
CA LEU A 33 35.41 -22.70 0.62
C LEU A 33 36.21 -23.74 -0.19
N ASP A 34 35.54 -24.38 -1.16
CA ASP A 34 36.11 -25.42 -2.03
C ASP A 34 35.96 -25.12 -3.53
N CYS A 35 35.78 -23.84 -3.89
CA CYS A 35 35.76 -23.39 -5.29
C CYS A 35 37.08 -23.65 -6.01
N CYS A 36 36.99 -23.88 -7.32
CA CYS A 36 38.16 -23.73 -8.19
C CYS A 36 38.58 -22.26 -8.26
N HIS A 37 39.88 -22.00 -8.42
CA HIS A 37 40.46 -20.65 -8.43
C HIS A 37 39.87 -19.78 -9.56
N ASP A 38 39.59 -20.36 -10.72
CA ASP A 38 39.00 -19.72 -11.90
C ASP A 38 37.47 -19.57 -11.82
N TYR A 39 36.83 -19.96 -10.71
CA TYR A 39 35.37 -19.98 -10.60
C TYR A 39 34.73 -18.63 -10.90
N ALA A 40 35.30 -17.52 -10.42
CA ALA A 40 34.74 -16.18 -10.66
C ALA A 40 34.75 -15.78 -12.14
N GLU A 41 35.71 -16.28 -12.91
CA GLU A 41 35.88 -16.01 -14.34
C GLU A 41 35.04 -16.96 -15.19
N ALA A 42 35.04 -18.25 -14.86
CA ALA A 42 34.26 -19.28 -15.55
C ALA A 42 32.77 -19.19 -15.25
N CYS A 43 32.41 -18.66 -14.07
CA CYS A 43 31.07 -18.59 -13.53
C CYS A 43 30.76 -17.20 -12.96
N PRO A 44 30.73 -16.16 -13.80
CA PRO A 44 30.48 -14.80 -13.33
C PRO A 44 29.10 -14.71 -12.67
N VAL A 45 29.03 -13.91 -11.61
CA VAL A 45 27.78 -13.63 -10.89
C VAL A 45 26.82 -12.92 -11.84
N VAL A 46 25.62 -13.47 -11.99
CA VAL A 46 24.56 -12.87 -12.80
C VAL A 46 23.42 -12.48 -11.86
N PRO A 47 23.17 -11.18 -11.64
CA PRO A 47 22.06 -10.74 -10.80
C PRO A 47 20.71 -10.98 -11.49
N CYS A 48 19.64 -11.00 -10.70
CA CYS A 48 18.31 -10.98 -11.28
C CYS A 48 18.00 -9.62 -11.90
N VAL A 49 17.43 -9.64 -13.11
CA VAL A 49 16.89 -8.44 -13.77
C VAL A 49 15.39 -8.63 -13.98
N VAL A 50 14.60 -7.63 -13.61
CA VAL A 50 13.14 -7.64 -13.74
C VAL A 50 12.68 -6.52 -14.67
N SER A 51 11.50 -6.69 -15.27
CA SER A 51 10.87 -5.68 -16.11
C SER A 51 10.37 -4.47 -15.31
N GLU A 52 10.00 -3.43 -16.05
CA GLU A 52 9.12 -2.39 -15.54
C GLU A 52 7.78 -2.99 -15.08
N TRP A 53 7.11 -2.25 -14.19
CA TRP A 53 5.79 -2.63 -13.71
C TRP A 53 4.74 -2.51 -14.82
N SER A 54 3.79 -3.45 -14.83
CA SER A 54 2.55 -3.30 -15.58
C SER A 54 1.75 -2.09 -15.10
N ALA A 55 0.79 -1.67 -15.91
CA ALA A 55 -0.30 -0.85 -15.41
C ALA A 55 -0.99 -1.56 -14.22
N TRP A 56 -1.56 -0.77 -13.32
CA TRP A 56 -2.41 -1.31 -12.27
C TRP A 56 -3.64 -1.98 -12.89
N SER A 57 -4.05 -3.12 -12.33
CA SER A 57 -5.36 -3.70 -12.60
C SER A 57 -6.48 -2.76 -12.16
N GLY A 58 -7.71 -3.08 -12.57
CA GLY A 58 -8.90 -2.59 -11.89
C GLY A 58 -8.93 -3.02 -10.42
N CYS A 59 -9.82 -2.42 -9.64
CA CYS A 59 -10.12 -2.91 -8.30
C CYS A 59 -10.62 -4.37 -8.40
N ALA A 60 -10.21 -5.25 -7.48
CA ALA A 60 -10.58 -6.66 -7.57
C ALA A 60 -12.12 -6.89 -7.52
N GLU A 61 -12.84 -5.99 -6.86
CA GLU A 61 -14.30 -5.98 -6.77
C GLU A 61 -14.82 -4.54 -6.83
N PRO A 62 -15.80 -4.23 -7.69
CA PRO A 62 -16.45 -2.93 -7.69
C PRO A 62 -17.34 -2.74 -6.46
N CYS A 63 -17.61 -1.48 -6.09
CA CYS A 63 -18.44 -1.10 -4.94
C CYS A 63 -17.95 -1.60 -3.57
N LYS A 64 -16.71 -2.07 -3.47
CA LYS A 64 -16.08 -2.52 -2.21
C LYS A 64 -14.69 -1.93 -2.07
N THR A 65 -14.27 -1.71 -0.83
CA THR A 65 -12.87 -1.43 -0.55
C THR A 65 -12.07 -2.71 -0.69
N THR A 66 -11.20 -2.71 -1.68
CA THR A 66 -10.44 -3.88 -2.10
C THR A 66 -9.01 -3.46 -2.45
N TYR A 67 -8.31 -4.27 -3.23
CA TYR A 67 -7.00 -3.97 -3.75
C TYR A 67 -6.99 -4.05 -5.29
N ARG A 68 -6.00 -3.39 -5.87
CA ARG A 68 -5.57 -3.56 -7.26
C ARG A 68 -4.15 -4.11 -7.25
N VAL A 69 -3.78 -4.79 -8.34
CA VAL A 69 -2.51 -5.48 -8.47
C VAL A 69 -1.76 -4.94 -9.68
N ARG A 70 -0.45 -4.77 -9.57
CA ARG A 70 0.44 -4.66 -10.72
C ARG A 70 1.52 -5.72 -10.63
N ARG A 71 2.02 -6.15 -11.79
CA ARG A 71 2.99 -7.25 -11.91
C ARG A 71 4.17 -6.81 -12.74
N ARG A 72 5.31 -7.43 -12.50
CA ARG A 72 6.49 -7.38 -13.38
C ARG A 72 7.04 -8.79 -13.53
N GLN A 73 7.87 -9.00 -14.54
CA GLN A 73 8.39 -10.32 -14.87
C GLN A 73 9.91 -10.36 -14.70
N VAL A 74 10.45 -11.56 -14.48
CA VAL A 74 11.89 -11.78 -14.51
C VAL A 74 12.35 -11.79 -15.96
N ILE A 75 13.24 -10.87 -16.32
CA ILE A 75 13.90 -10.81 -17.62
C ILE A 75 15.15 -11.70 -17.60
N GLN A 76 15.83 -11.76 -16.46
CA GLN A 76 17.02 -12.57 -16.25
C GLN A 76 16.99 -13.21 -14.87
N GLU A 77 17.03 -14.54 -14.84
CA GLU A 77 17.15 -15.30 -13.60
C GLU A 77 18.55 -15.14 -13.00
N PRO A 78 18.67 -15.06 -11.65
CA PRO A 78 19.96 -14.97 -11.00
C PRO A 78 20.73 -16.28 -11.15
N ARG A 79 22.05 -16.17 -11.38
CA ARG A 79 22.95 -17.34 -11.49
C ARG A 79 24.23 -17.10 -10.71
N ASN A 80 24.89 -18.21 -10.36
CA ASN A 80 26.23 -18.21 -9.77
C ASN A 80 26.35 -17.34 -8.50
N GLY A 81 25.33 -17.38 -7.65
CA GLY A 81 25.31 -16.59 -6.40
C GLY A 81 24.75 -15.18 -6.56
N GLY A 82 24.17 -14.84 -7.71
CA GLY A 82 23.48 -13.57 -7.92
C GLY A 82 22.30 -13.35 -6.98
N GLU A 83 22.00 -12.08 -6.70
CA GLU A 83 20.90 -11.69 -5.81
C GLU A 83 19.55 -12.20 -6.31
N SER A 84 18.72 -12.67 -5.38
CA SER A 84 17.36 -13.14 -5.69
C SER A 84 16.50 -12.01 -6.26
N CYS A 85 15.56 -12.37 -7.13
CA CYS A 85 14.67 -11.39 -7.73
C CYS A 85 13.85 -10.62 -6.68
N PRO A 86 13.68 -9.30 -6.85
CA PRO A 86 12.78 -8.54 -5.99
C PRO A 86 11.31 -8.96 -6.23
N PRO A 87 10.35 -8.53 -5.38
CA PRO A 87 8.95 -8.92 -5.52
C PRO A 87 8.38 -8.63 -6.91
N LEU A 88 7.65 -9.60 -7.46
CA LEU A 88 7.07 -9.54 -8.81
C LEU A 88 5.61 -9.07 -8.83
N GLU A 89 5.00 -8.93 -7.67
CA GLU A 89 3.60 -8.48 -7.49
C GLU A 89 3.55 -7.38 -6.43
N GLU A 90 2.78 -6.34 -6.69
CA GLU A 90 2.48 -5.27 -5.74
C GLU A 90 0.98 -5.07 -5.62
N ARG A 91 0.51 -4.76 -4.40
CA ARG A 91 -0.90 -4.52 -4.07
C ARG A 91 -1.08 -3.12 -3.50
N ALA A 92 -2.08 -2.41 -4.01
CA ALA A 92 -2.50 -1.11 -3.48
C ALA A 92 -4.00 -1.13 -3.17
N GLY A 93 -4.43 -0.42 -2.13
CA GLY A 93 -5.86 -0.23 -1.84
C GLY A 93 -6.59 0.43 -3.01
N CYS A 94 -7.85 0.05 -3.21
CA CYS A 94 -8.66 0.47 -4.35
C CYS A 94 -10.14 0.50 -3.98
N VAL A 95 -10.88 1.46 -4.55
CA VAL A 95 -12.36 1.50 -4.54
C VAL A 95 -12.81 1.91 -5.93
N GLU A 96 -13.75 1.16 -6.50
CA GLU A 96 -14.39 1.50 -7.77
C GLU A 96 -15.86 1.84 -7.52
N TYR A 97 -16.26 3.05 -7.93
CA TYR A 97 -17.56 3.66 -7.63
C TYR A 97 -18.65 3.31 -8.64
N TRP A 98 -18.29 2.50 -9.64
CA TRP A 98 -19.17 2.08 -10.72
C TRP A 98 -19.10 0.57 -10.86
N THR A 99 -20.25 -0.05 -11.13
CA THR A 99 -20.27 -1.47 -11.52
C THR A 99 -19.81 -1.62 -12.96
N GLN A 100 -19.51 -2.87 -13.35
CA GLN A 100 -19.23 -3.22 -14.74
C GLN A 100 -20.41 -2.89 -15.70
N GLN A 101 -21.62 -2.72 -15.15
CA GLN A 101 -22.84 -2.31 -15.87
C GLN A 101 -23.04 -0.78 -15.90
N GLY A 102 -22.08 0.01 -15.42
CA GLY A 102 -22.14 1.47 -15.43
C GLY A 102 -23.11 2.08 -14.41
N THR A 103 -23.58 1.29 -13.44
CA THR A 103 -24.41 1.81 -12.34
C THR A 103 -23.54 2.34 -11.21
N GLU A 104 -23.85 3.54 -10.73
CA GLU A 104 -23.18 4.13 -9.57
C GLU A 104 -23.48 3.27 -8.34
N CYS A 105 -22.43 2.89 -7.62
CA CYS A 105 -22.58 2.17 -6.37
C CYS A 105 -23.41 3.04 -5.40
N LYS A 106 -24.47 2.48 -4.81
CA LYS A 106 -25.23 3.16 -3.76
C LYS A 106 -24.24 3.64 -2.68
N GLN A 107 -24.11 4.96 -2.55
CA GLN A 107 -23.07 5.65 -1.76
C GLN A 107 -22.95 5.11 -0.31
N SER A 108 -24.04 4.59 0.26
CA SER A 108 -24.11 3.98 1.60
C SER A 108 -23.32 2.69 1.80
N LEU A 109 -22.91 1.98 0.73
CA LEU A 109 -22.16 0.72 0.82
C LEU A 109 -20.64 0.91 0.86
N ILE A 110 -20.16 2.11 0.51
CA ILE A 110 -18.74 2.41 0.43
C ILE A 110 -18.30 2.99 1.78
N PRO A 111 -17.39 2.32 2.51
CA PRO A 111 -16.88 2.86 3.75
C PRO A 111 -16.04 4.10 3.46
N ALA A 112 -16.16 5.12 4.29
CA ALA A 112 -15.32 6.30 4.21
C ALA A 112 -13.85 5.93 4.36
N LEU A 113 -13.02 6.34 3.40
CA LEU A 113 -11.58 6.21 3.51
C LEU A 113 -11.02 7.45 4.19
N ILE A 114 -10.31 7.25 5.29
CA ILE A 114 -9.74 8.34 6.09
C ILE A 114 -8.23 8.24 6.26
N THR A 115 -7.58 9.40 6.32
CA THR A 115 -6.19 9.54 6.76
C THR A 115 -6.04 10.73 7.70
N THR A 116 -4.89 10.86 8.36
CA THR A 116 -4.59 11.99 9.26
C THR A 116 -4.62 13.34 8.54
N GLY A 117 -5.18 14.36 9.20
CA GLY A 117 -5.18 15.76 8.76
C GLY A 117 -3.81 16.31 8.37
N GLY A 118 -2.73 15.74 8.93
CA GLY A 118 -1.34 16.12 8.58
C GLY A 118 -0.99 15.92 7.10
N PHE A 119 -1.61 14.96 6.40
CA PHE A 119 -1.41 14.77 4.95
C PHE A 119 -1.95 15.94 4.12
N GLY A 120 -2.95 16.67 4.62
CA GLY A 120 -3.54 17.82 3.92
C GLY A 120 -2.54 18.95 3.70
N LYS A 121 -1.57 19.13 4.62
CA LYS A 121 -0.50 20.13 4.48
C LYS A 121 0.43 19.83 3.29
N ALA A 122 0.55 18.58 2.86
CA ALA A 122 1.30 18.19 1.65
C ALA A 122 0.50 18.42 0.34
N ARG A 123 -0.84 18.47 0.40
CA ARG A 123 -1.72 18.75 -0.75
C ARG A 123 -1.61 20.19 -1.25
N LYS A 124 -1.32 21.14 -0.36
CA LYS A 124 -1.18 22.59 -0.64
C LYS A 124 -0.10 22.97 -1.67
N LYS A 125 0.76 22.04 -2.13
CA LYS A 125 1.90 22.36 -3.02
C LYS A 125 1.79 21.85 -4.46
N ARG A 126 0.76 21.06 -4.82
CA ARG A 126 0.57 20.60 -6.22
C ARG A 126 -0.58 21.30 -6.97
N ALA A 127 -1.45 22.02 -6.27
CA ALA A 127 -2.66 22.63 -6.85
C ALA A 127 -2.59 24.16 -7.00
N ALA A 128 -1.38 24.75 -6.98
CA ALA A 128 -1.22 26.17 -7.27
C ALA A 128 -1.23 26.40 -8.78
N ALA A 129 -2.42 26.48 -9.38
CA ALA A 129 -2.58 27.05 -10.72
C ALA A 129 -3.96 27.68 -11.02
N ASP A 130 -4.99 27.56 -10.17
CA ASP A 130 -6.27 28.22 -10.51
C ASP A 130 -7.03 28.75 -9.29
N GLY A 131 -7.30 30.06 -9.33
CA GLY A 131 -7.76 30.90 -8.21
C GLY A 131 -9.24 30.74 -7.85
N ASN A 132 -9.81 29.55 -8.00
CA ASN A 132 -11.21 29.27 -7.70
C ASN A 132 -11.37 27.99 -6.87
N GLU A 133 -10.57 27.85 -5.81
CA GLU A 133 -10.75 26.79 -4.81
C GLU A 133 -12.09 27.02 -4.08
N ARG A 134 -13.12 26.27 -4.48
CA ARG A 134 -14.34 26.16 -3.66
C ARG A 134 -13.95 25.59 -2.30
N ALA A 135 -14.29 26.32 -1.24
CA ALA A 135 -14.07 25.90 0.13
C ALA A 135 -14.72 24.53 0.36
N GLY A 136 -13.93 23.53 0.74
CA GLY A 136 -14.44 22.24 1.19
C GLY A 136 -15.22 22.37 2.50
N TYR A 137 -15.86 21.28 2.93
CA TYR A 137 -16.62 21.22 4.20
C TYR A 137 -16.00 20.18 5.13
N CYS A 138 -16.45 20.12 6.39
CA CYS A 138 -16.11 19.03 7.29
C CYS A 138 -17.37 18.37 7.85
N VAL A 139 -17.22 17.11 8.24
CA VAL A 139 -18.28 16.33 8.87
C VAL A 139 -17.77 15.83 10.21
N GLU A 140 -18.59 16.04 11.24
CA GLU A 140 -18.35 15.48 12.55
C GLU A 140 -19.02 14.12 12.67
N PHE A 141 -18.25 13.13 13.13
CA PHE A 141 -18.74 11.78 13.39
C PHE A 141 -18.42 11.35 14.81
N GLN A 142 -19.32 10.59 15.43
CA GLN A 142 -19.03 9.88 16.67
C GLN A 142 -18.56 8.46 16.35
N LEU A 143 -17.36 8.08 16.77
CA LEU A 143 -16.86 6.71 16.65
C LEU A 143 -17.71 5.78 17.51
N VAL A 144 -18.24 4.72 16.90
CA VAL A 144 -19.07 3.72 17.59
C VAL A 144 -18.31 2.44 17.86
N ALA A 145 -17.61 1.90 16.85
CA ALA A 145 -16.82 0.70 16.99
C ALA A 145 -15.49 0.82 16.24
N ILE A 146 -14.40 0.27 16.82
CA ILE A 146 -13.08 0.17 16.17
C ILE A 146 -12.61 -1.29 16.17
N THR A 147 -11.95 -1.72 15.10
CA THR A 147 -11.32 -3.05 15.09
C THR A 147 -10.00 -3.06 15.87
N PRO A 148 -9.59 -4.21 16.46
CA PRO A 148 -8.29 -4.35 17.12
C PRO A 148 -7.09 -4.03 16.22
N GLY A 149 -7.27 -4.12 14.89
CA GLY A 149 -6.25 -3.77 13.90
C GLY A 149 -5.83 -2.29 13.94
N CYS A 150 -6.62 -1.40 14.54
CA CYS A 150 -6.22 -0.01 14.78
C CYS A 150 -5.15 0.14 15.88
N LEU A 151 -5.04 -0.83 16.79
CA LEU A 151 -4.08 -0.82 17.90
C LEU A 151 -2.72 -1.40 17.48
N GLN A 152 -2.70 -2.36 16.55
CA GLN A 152 -1.50 -3.06 16.07
C GLN A 152 -0.83 -2.36 14.87
N SER A 153 -0.50 -1.08 15.04
CA SER A 153 0.18 -0.29 14.01
C SER A 153 1.68 -0.58 14.00
N GLN A 154 2.23 -1.10 12.89
CA GLN A 154 3.67 -1.45 12.76
C GLN A 154 4.50 -0.36 12.07
N HIS A 155 3.86 0.59 11.40
CA HIS A 155 4.54 1.61 10.61
C HIS A 155 4.30 3.02 11.16
N SER A 156 5.30 3.89 11.07
CA SER A 156 5.24 5.27 11.57
C SER A 156 4.09 6.08 10.95
N TYR A 157 3.79 5.88 9.66
CA TYR A 157 2.70 6.56 8.96
C TYR A 157 1.29 6.07 9.37
N THR A 158 1.18 4.97 10.11
CA THR A 158 -0.09 4.45 10.64
C THR A 158 -0.23 4.62 12.15
N HIS A 159 0.75 5.21 12.85
CA HIS A 159 0.69 5.36 14.32
C HIS A 159 -0.51 6.18 14.80
N TRP A 160 -0.99 7.12 13.97
CA TRP A 160 -2.15 7.94 14.31
C TRP A 160 -3.42 7.12 14.62
N MET A 161 -3.53 5.90 14.08
CA MET A 161 -4.67 5.01 14.29
C MET A 161 -4.82 4.56 15.75
N GLN A 162 -3.72 4.57 16.52
CA GLN A 162 -3.72 4.19 17.94
C GLN A 162 -4.46 5.20 18.82
N TYR A 163 -4.73 6.41 18.33
CA TYR A 163 -5.48 7.45 19.06
C TYR A 163 -7.00 7.35 18.85
N LEU A 164 -7.46 6.43 18.00
CA LEU A 164 -8.87 6.17 17.82
C LEU A 164 -9.45 5.50 19.07
N ARG A 165 -10.58 6.01 19.53
CA ARG A 165 -11.29 5.56 20.72
C ARG A 165 -12.78 5.58 20.46
N GLU A 166 -13.48 4.53 20.85
CA GLU A 166 -14.95 4.49 20.77
C GLU A 166 -15.55 5.61 21.64
N GLY A 167 -16.71 6.13 21.21
CA GLY A 167 -17.40 7.24 21.86
C GLY A 167 -16.87 8.63 21.52
N HIS A 168 -15.64 8.75 21.01
CA HIS A 168 -15.03 10.05 20.67
C HIS A 168 -15.60 10.65 19.38
N THR A 169 -15.68 11.97 19.35
CA THR A 169 -16.03 12.73 18.15
C THR A 169 -14.78 13.01 17.32
N VAL A 170 -14.87 12.77 16.02
CA VAL A 170 -13.82 13.01 15.05
C VAL A 170 -14.33 13.98 13.99
N CYS A 171 -13.42 14.79 13.45
CA CYS A 171 -13.71 15.78 12.42
C CYS A 171 -13.03 15.35 11.13
N VAL A 172 -13.80 15.15 10.05
CA VAL A 172 -13.26 14.69 8.77
C VAL A 172 -13.49 15.75 7.70
N GLU A 173 -12.41 16.31 7.16
CA GLU A 173 -12.48 17.35 6.14
C GLU A 173 -12.63 16.73 4.74
N CYS A 174 -13.59 17.26 4.00
CA CYS A 174 -13.84 16.96 2.60
C CYS A 174 -13.25 18.10 1.75
N GLN A 175 -12.07 17.86 1.18
CA GLN A 175 -11.34 18.83 0.37
C GLN A 175 -11.07 18.24 -1.01
N HIS A 176 -10.84 19.09 -2.02
CA HIS A 176 -10.32 18.65 -3.30
C HIS A 176 -9.00 17.87 -3.10
N PRO A 177 -8.79 16.73 -3.78
CA PRO A 177 -9.57 16.11 -4.85
C PRO A 177 -10.62 15.07 -4.39
N ALA A 178 -10.82 14.85 -3.09
CA ALA A 178 -11.78 13.84 -2.58
C ALA A 178 -13.25 14.29 -2.73
N LEU A 179 -13.48 15.60 -2.89
CA LEU A 179 -14.78 16.19 -3.18
C LEU A 179 -15.19 15.85 -4.62
N ASP A 180 -16.30 15.13 -4.80
CA ASP A 180 -16.83 14.86 -6.14
C ASP A 180 -17.40 16.14 -6.78
N SER A 181 -17.07 16.36 -8.06
CA SER A 181 -17.40 17.61 -8.75
C SER A 181 -18.87 17.74 -9.12
N ARG A 182 -19.62 16.63 -9.16
CA ARG A 182 -21.04 16.61 -9.52
C ARG A 182 -21.95 16.69 -8.30
N SER A 183 -21.72 15.81 -7.34
CA SER A 183 -22.52 15.72 -6.11
C SER A 183 -22.10 16.77 -5.08
N LEU A 184 -20.89 17.33 -5.17
CA LEU A 184 -20.30 18.22 -4.17
C LEU A 184 -20.21 17.56 -2.78
N HIS A 185 -20.05 16.24 -2.77
CA HIS A 185 -19.88 15.45 -1.55
C HIS A 185 -18.66 14.53 -1.62
N CYS A 186 -18.05 14.25 -0.47
CA CYS A 186 -17.05 13.19 -0.35
C CYS A 186 -17.73 11.83 -0.18
N TYR A 187 -17.15 10.80 -0.79
CA TYR A 187 -17.62 9.44 -0.60
C TYR A 187 -17.50 9.01 0.87
N GLY A 188 -18.61 8.48 1.41
CA GLY A 188 -18.69 8.06 2.80
C GLY A 188 -18.92 9.21 3.81
N ASP A 189 -19.22 10.42 3.34
CA ASP A 189 -19.57 11.56 4.21
C ASP A 189 -20.92 11.40 4.95
N GLY A 190 -21.70 10.40 4.56
CA GLY A 190 -23.00 10.09 5.16
C GLY A 190 -24.12 11.04 4.75
N SER A 191 -23.96 11.78 3.65
CA SER A 191 -25.03 12.59 3.06
C SER A 191 -26.24 11.71 2.70
N GLY A 192 -27.44 12.15 3.08
CA GLY A 192 -28.68 11.38 2.92
C GLY A 192 -28.87 10.21 3.90
N SER A 193 -27.98 10.00 4.86
CA SER A 193 -28.15 8.97 5.89
C SER A 193 -29.27 9.31 6.89
N LYS A 194 -29.96 8.29 7.40
CA LYS A 194 -30.97 8.45 8.46
C LYS A 194 -30.30 8.82 9.78
N LYS A 195 -31.03 9.53 10.66
CA LYS A 195 -30.56 9.83 12.02
C LYS A 195 -30.18 8.52 12.73
N ASN A 196 -28.99 8.49 13.34
CA ASN A 196 -28.39 7.32 14.01
C ASN A 196 -28.00 6.14 13.11
N GLN A 197 -28.03 6.28 11.78
CA GLN A 197 -27.51 5.25 10.89
C GLN A 197 -26.01 5.02 11.14
N LEU A 198 -25.63 3.75 11.30
CA LEU A 198 -24.23 3.36 11.39
C LEU A 198 -23.62 3.36 9.98
N LEU A 199 -22.55 4.14 9.84
CA LEU A 199 -21.76 4.22 8.61
C LEU A 199 -20.42 3.57 8.88
N HIS A 200 -19.82 3.01 7.84
CA HIS A 200 -18.55 2.31 7.93
C HIS A 200 -17.41 3.22 7.47
N TRP A 201 -16.23 3.01 8.04
CA TRP A 201 -15.01 3.71 7.63
C TRP A 201 -13.80 2.77 7.71
N GLN A 202 -12.75 3.10 6.97
CA GLN A 202 -11.50 2.38 6.95
C GLN A 202 -10.31 3.35 6.87
N ALA A 203 -9.27 3.06 7.64
CA ALA A 203 -8.04 3.85 7.62
C ALA A 203 -7.17 3.50 6.42
N VAL A 204 -6.69 4.52 5.71
CA VAL A 204 -5.77 4.35 4.59
C VAL A 204 -4.41 3.87 5.12
N GLY A 205 -3.81 2.90 4.42
CA GLY A 205 -2.52 2.30 4.80
C GLY A 205 -2.60 1.16 5.81
N ASN A 206 -3.77 0.89 6.40
CA ASN A 206 -4.00 -0.30 7.24
C ASN A 206 -5.43 -0.85 7.05
N PRO A 207 -5.65 -1.84 6.17
CA PRO A 207 -6.97 -2.38 5.90
C PRO A 207 -7.58 -3.13 7.11
N ARG A 208 -6.78 -3.48 8.12
CA ARG A 208 -7.27 -4.10 9.35
C ARG A 208 -7.82 -3.06 10.33
N CYS A 209 -7.51 -1.78 10.16
CA CYS A 209 -8.07 -0.69 10.96
C CYS A 209 -9.30 -0.11 10.28
N LYS A 210 -10.47 -0.49 10.79
CA LYS A 210 -11.78 -0.09 10.30
C LYS A 210 -12.76 0.02 11.46
N GLY A 211 -13.93 0.57 11.20
CA GLY A 211 -14.92 0.73 12.24
C GLY A 211 -16.25 1.24 11.74
N THR A 212 -17.09 1.61 12.69
CA THR A 212 -18.35 2.28 12.43
C THR A 212 -18.41 3.60 13.17
N TRP A 213 -19.15 4.54 12.61
CA TRP A 213 -19.43 5.83 13.22
C TRP A 213 -20.86 6.28 12.93
N LYS A 214 -21.31 7.32 13.65
CA LYS A 214 -22.58 8.01 13.39
C LYS A 214 -22.29 9.43 12.96
N ARG A 215 -22.95 9.90 11.91
CA ARG A 215 -22.89 11.30 11.45
C ARG A 215 -23.59 12.20 12.46
N ILE A 216 -22.88 13.22 12.96
CA ILE A 216 -23.41 14.22 13.89
C ILE A 216 -23.96 15.41 13.09
N ARG A 217 -23.08 16.09 12.35
CA ARG A 217 -23.41 17.28 11.55
C ARG A 217 -22.34 17.56 10.49
N GLN A 218 -22.72 18.38 9.52
CA GLN A 218 -21.82 18.96 8.53
C GLN A 218 -21.60 20.45 8.84
N LEU A 219 -20.39 20.94 8.61
CA LEU A 219 -19.98 22.33 8.81
C LEU A 219 -19.25 22.82 7.56
N ASP A 220 -19.67 23.94 7.00
CA ASP A 220 -19.08 24.50 5.77
C ASP A 220 -17.71 25.18 6.00
N ALA A 221 -17.40 25.56 7.25
CA ALA A 221 -16.11 26.11 7.64
C ALA A 221 -15.37 25.13 8.57
N CYS A 222 -14.27 24.55 8.10
CA CYS A 222 -13.51 23.55 8.84
C CYS A 222 -12.74 24.21 10.00
N SER A 223 -13.11 23.88 11.24
CA SER A 223 -12.37 24.21 12.46
C SER A 223 -12.06 22.94 13.25
N CYS A 224 -11.44 21.96 12.59
CA CYS A 224 -11.16 20.67 13.20
C CYS A 224 -10.06 20.78 14.27
N PRO A 225 -10.19 20.10 15.42
CA PRO A 225 -9.12 20.02 16.42
C PRO A 225 -7.89 19.31 15.86
N SER A 226 -6.69 19.68 16.33
CA SER A 226 -5.43 19.08 15.86
C SER A 226 -5.30 17.58 16.19
N VAL A 227 -6.05 17.10 17.19
CA VAL A 227 -6.19 15.68 17.52
C VAL A 227 -7.58 15.24 17.06
N HIS A 228 -7.69 14.05 16.45
CA HIS A 228 -8.94 13.53 15.86
C HIS A 228 -9.45 14.31 14.61
N SER A 229 -8.55 15.02 13.92
CA SER A 229 -8.79 15.56 12.57
C SER A 229 -8.28 14.60 11.49
N PHE A 230 -9.17 14.30 10.55
CA PHE A 230 -8.93 13.40 9.43
C PHE A 230 -9.35 14.03 8.10
N LEU A 231 -8.96 13.40 7.00
CA LEU A 231 -9.32 13.79 5.64
C LEU A 231 -9.98 12.63 4.93
N PHE A 232 -11.02 12.93 4.15
CA PHE A 232 -11.50 12.02 3.12
C PHE A 232 -10.44 11.89 2.00
N ILE A 233 -10.37 10.69 1.43
CA ILE A 233 -9.48 10.34 0.31
C ILE A 233 -10.28 10.05 -0.93
#